data_AF-A0A956RBW5-F1
#
_entry.id   AF-A0A956RBW5-F1
#
_cell.length_a   1.000
_cell.length_b   1.000
_cell.length_c   1.000
_cell.angle_alpha   90.00
_cell.angle_beta   90.00
_cell.angle_gamma   90.00
#
_symmetry.space_group_name_H-M   'P 1'
#
loop_
_entity.id
_entity.type
_entity.pdbx_description
1 polymer ?
#
loop_
_entity_poly.entity_id
_entity_poly.type
_entity_poly.pdbx_seq_one_letter_code
_entity_poly.pdbx_strand_id
1 'polypeptide(L)'
;MGLTTGLMMTGCPGDDGGGSGTESASGTDTTQGTSNTQSTVSMTGDTTVSMTGDTTVSMTDDTTATDDSTSTTTGVIECPYDEVPGMPPVTLELVGEGFDRPVLAVGHPTQPDRLFVVEQGGNVRILEPGQTMAPAESFLFVNVAGAGNMSIGAEFGLLGFAFHPDFPNDPRVYVNYNPDTGRTVVSEFTVDAGNPDQVDPGSERIIIEIEQPAANHNGGMIGFGPDGYLYIGMGDGGGGGDTYDTSRDPSVVLSKMLRIGVEPDGMPDDPLGCPNDCNPLG
;
A
#
# COMPACT_ATOMS: atom_id res chain seq x y z
N MET A 1 3.63 14.32 -25.00
CA MET A 1 2.34 14.70 -24.40
C MET A 1 1.68 13.40 -23.93
N GLY A 2 1.99 12.95 -22.72
CA GLY A 2 1.44 11.73 -22.15
C GLY A 2 0.23 12.06 -21.30
N LEU A 3 -0.91 11.45 -21.58
CA LEU A 3 -2.07 11.48 -20.70
C LEU A 3 -1.84 10.42 -19.61
N THR A 4 -1.59 10.87 -18.39
CA THR A 4 -1.69 10.03 -17.19
C THR A 4 -3.17 9.84 -16.88
N THR A 5 -3.75 8.70 -17.26
CA THR A 5 -5.07 8.32 -16.78
C THR A 5 -4.91 7.59 -15.45
N GLY A 6 -4.75 8.36 -14.37
CA GLY A 6 -5.01 7.87 -13.02
C GLY A 6 -6.49 8.03 -12.72
N LEU A 7 -7.24 6.93 -12.68
CA LEU A 7 -8.59 6.96 -12.13
C LEU A 7 -8.47 7.01 -10.60
N MET A 8 -8.34 8.20 -10.02
CA MET A 8 -8.58 8.39 -8.59
C MET A 8 -10.09 8.44 -8.37
N MET A 9 -10.68 7.36 -7.87
CA MET A 9 -12.00 7.43 -7.26
C MET A 9 -11.86 8.00 -5.86
N THR A 10 -12.12 9.30 -5.71
CA THR A 10 -12.33 9.92 -4.40
C THR A 10 -13.80 9.70 -4.03
N GLY A 11 -14.08 8.71 -3.19
CA GLY A 11 -15.41 8.56 -2.61
C GLY A 11 -15.64 9.63 -1.55
N CYS A 12 -16.62 10.51 -1.74
CA CYS A 12 -17.19 11.26 -0.62
C CYS A 12 -18.13 10.33 0.17
N PRO A 13 -18.21 10.46 1.50
CA PRO A 13 -19.16 9.69 2.30
C PRO A 13 -20.58 10.07 1.85
N GLY A 14 -21.30 9.11 1.28
CA GLY A 14 -22.74 9.21 1.11
C GLY A 14 -23.40 9.13 2.48
N ASP A 15 -24.31 10.05 2.75
CA ASP A 15 -25.24 9.96 3.89
C ASP A 15 -26.25 8.85 3.56
N ASP A 16 -25.87 7.60 3.84
CA ASP A 16 -26.76 6.45 3.70
C ASP A 16 -27.82 6.53 4.80
N GLY A 17 -28.90 7.24 4.48
CA GLY A 17 -30.10 7.34 5.30
C GLY A 17 -30.50 5.97 5.86
N GLY A 18 -30.54 5.89 7.19
CA GLY A 18 -30.78 4.67 7.94
C GLY A 18 -32.03 3.91 7.49
N GLY A 19 -31.83 2.64 7.13
CA GLY A 19 -32.88 1.64 6.97
C GLY A 19 -32.46 0.35 7.67
N SER A 20 -33.00 0.11 8.87
CA SER A 20 -32.79 -1.12 9.63
C SER A 20 -33.41 -2.32 8.92
N GLY A 21 -32.59 -3.07 8.18
CA GLY A 21 -32.93 -4.40 7.67
C GLY A 21 -32.35 -5.47 8.59
N THR A 22 -33.20 -6.07 9.42
CA THR A 22 -32.85 -7.24 10.25
C THR A 22 -32.79 -8.50 9.38
N GLU A 23 -31.59 -9.05 9.16
CA GLU A 23 -31.41 -10.43 8.69
C GLU A 23 -31.59 -11.38 9.89
N SER A 24 -32.62 -12.21 9.82
CA SER A 24 -32.99 -13.18 10.85
C SER A 24 -32.25 -14.49 10.60
N ALA A 25 -31.22 -14.79 11.42
CA ALA A 25 -30.63 -16.13 11.50
C ALA A 25 -31.26 -16.89 12.68
N SER A 26 -31.89 -18.03 12.38
CA SER A 26 -32.53 -18.91 13.36
C SER A 26 -31.50 -19.58 14.27
N GLY A 27 -31.60 -19.34 15.57
CA GLY A 27 -30.88 -20.08 16.61
C GLY A 27 -31.81 -20.23 17.82
N THR A 28 -31.98 -21.46 18.27
CA THR A 28 -32.99 -21.91 19.24
C THR A 28 -32.88 -21.31 20.64
N ASP A 29 -34.07 -21.02 21.16
CA ASP A 29 -34.46 -20.64 22.53
C ASP A 29 -33.85 -21.49 23.66
N THR A 30 -33.34 -20.82 24.70
CA THR A 30 -33.57 -21.25 26.09
C THR A 30 -33.65 -20.03 27.02
N THR A 31 -34.85 -19.75 27.51
CA THR A 31 -35.17 -18.77 28.55
C THR A 31 -34.52 -19.07 29.91
N GLN A 32 -34.10 -18.04 30.65
CA GLN A 32 -34.36 -17.90 32.09
C GLN A 32 -34.10 -16.45 32.55
N GLY A 33 -35.10 -15.83 33.20
CA GLY A 33 -35.01 -14.47 33.73
C GLY A 33 -34.50 -14.41 35.17
N THR A 34 -34.06 -13.24 35.62
CA THR A 34 -34.66 -12.46 36.72
C THR A 34 -33.77 -11.29 37.19
N SER A 35 -34.47 -10.20 37.55
CA SER A 35 -34.17 -9.17 38.56
C SER A 35 -33.00 -8.18 38.37
N ASN A 36 -33.39 -6.94 38.04
CA ASN A 36 -32.67 -5.70 38.30
C ASN A 36 -32.35 -5.54 39.80
N THR A 37 -31.09 -5.25 40.13
CA THR A 37 -30.74 -4.52 41.37
C THR A 37 -29.64 -3.52 41.02
N GLN A 38 -29.98 -2.24 40.97
CA GLN A 38 -29.00 -1.15 40.83
C GLN A 38 -28.31 -0.91 42.18
N SER A 39 -26.98 -1.02 42.19
CA SER A 39 -26.14 -0.53 43.28
C SER A 39 -25.12 0.43 42.69
N THR A 40 -25.22 1.72 43.03
CA THR A 40 -24.24 2.74 42.66
C THR A 40 -23.08 2.75 43.67
N VAL A 41 -21.85 2.56 43.21
CA VAL A 41 -20.63 2.73 44.01
C VAL A 41 -19.81 3.85 43.39
N SER A 42 -19.45 4.86 44.18
CA SER A 42 -18.56 5.96 43.78
C SER A 42 -17.20 5.78 44.45
N MET A 43 -16.11 5.84 43.67
CA MET A 43 -14.74 5.80 44.17
C MET A 43 -13.86 6.78 43.36
N THR A 44 -13.02 7.55 44.05
CA THR A 44 -11.96 8.40 43.49
C THR A 44 -10.61 7.88 43.99
N GLY A 45 -9.73 7.45 43.09
CA GLY A 45 -8.37 7.00 43.38
C GLY A 45 -7.96 5.69 42.70
N ASP A 46 -6.67 5.53 42.44
CA ASP A 46 -6.06 4.40 41.72
C ASP A 46 -6.22 3.09 42.51
N THR A 47 -6.99 2.16 41.97
CA THR A 47 -7.13 0.79 42.47
C THR A 47 -7.46 -0.14 41.31
N THR A 48 -6.67 -1.21 41.16
CA THR A 48 -6.91 -2.27 40.17
C THR A 48 -8.08 -3.15 40.59
N VAL A 49 -9.11 -3.23 39.73
CA VAL A 49 -10.25 -4.12 39.91
C VAL A 49 -10.25 -5.15 38.77
N SER A 50 -10.11 -6.43 39.14
CA SER A 50 -10.27 -7.55 38.22
C SER A 50 -11.74 -7.98 38.21
N MET A 51 -12.40 -7.92 37.05
CA MET A 51 -13.79 -8.35 36.85
C MET A 51 -13.85 -9.34 35.69
N THR A 52 -14.25 -10.57 35.98
CA THR A 52 -14.71 -11.55 34.96
C THR A 52 -16.23 -11.40 34.82
N GLY A 53 -16.70 -10.80 33.74
CA GLY A 53 -18.13 -10.69 33.40
C GLY A 53 -18.47 -9.45 32.57
N ASP A 54 -19.38 -9.61 31.61
CA ASP A 54 -19.87 -8.57 30.70
C ASP A 54 -20.56 -7.43 31.49
N THR A 55 -19.96 -6.24 31.46
CA THR A 55 -20.49 -5.03 32.13
C THR A 55 -20.44 -3.89 31.14
N THR A 56 -21.60 -3.29 30.86
CA THR A 56 -21.71 -2.07 30.05
C THR A 56 -21.28 -0.85 30.86
N VAL A 57 -20.25 -0.15 30.38
CA VAL A 57 -19.79 1.12 30.95
C VAL A 57 -20.43 2.28 30.19
N SER A 58 -21.26 3.08 30.86
CA SER A 58 -21.75 4.35 30.31
C SER A 58 -20.88 5.48 30.84
N MET A 59 -20.06 6.07 29.97
CA MET A 59 -19.35 7.31 30.26
C MET A 59 -20.30 8.50 30.06
N THR A 60 -20.44 9.37 31.06
CA THR A 60 -21.05 10.70 30.88
C THR A 60 -19.91 11.68 30.64
N ASP A 61 -19.94 12.32 29.48
CA ASP A 61 -18.97 13.35 29.09
C ASP A 61 -19.28 14.64 29.86
N ASP A 62 -18.45 14.96 30.85
CA ASP A 62 -18.46 16.25 31.54
C ASP A 62 -17.39 17.14 30.90
N THR A 63 -17.73 17.73 29.74
CA THR A 63 -16.94 18.77 29.10
C THR A 63 -17.64 20.12 29.33
N THR A 64 -17.23 20.81 30.40
CA THR A 64 -17.47 22.25 30.55
C THR A 64 -16.53 23.04 29.62
N ALA A 65 -16.81 23.00 28.32
CA ALA A 65 -16.21 23.91 27.35
C ALA A 65 -17.01 25.22 27.33
N THR A 66 -16.32 26.33 27.57
CA THR A 66 -16.86 27.69 27.45
C THR A 66 -17.34 27.94 26.03
N ASP A 67 -18.61 28.34 25.91
CA ASP A 67 -19.32 28.72 24.68
C ASP A 67 -18.65 29.94 24.02
N ASP A 68 -17.75 29.68 23.06
CA ASP A 68 -17.33 30.66 22.07
C ASP A 68 -18.26 30.52 20.86
N SER A 69 -19.33 31.30 20.88
CA SER A 69 -20.32 31.38 19.79
C SER A 69 -19.75 32.05 18.53
N THR A 70 -18.70 31.48 17.95
CA THR A 70 -18.37 31.76 16.56
C THR A 70 -19.38 31.05 15.68
N SER A 71 -20.15 31.84 14.93
CA SER A 71 -21.09 31.36 13.91
C SER A 71 -20.36 30.46 12.91
N THR A 72 -20.45 29.15 13.12
CA THR A 72 -20.06 28.15 12.13
C THR A 72 -21.05 28.27 11.00
N THR A 73 -20.68 29.02 9.95
CA THR A 73 -21.38 28.90 8.68
C THR A 73 -21.08 27.50 8.20
N THR A 74 -22.04 26.59 8.32
CA THR A 74 -22.01 25.26 7.70
C THR A 74 -22.10 25.49 6.19
N GLY A 75 -20.99 25.96 5.60
CA GLY A 75 -20.81 25.96 4.17
C GLY A 75 -20.81 24.51 3.76
N VAL A 76 -21.91 24.07 3.14
CA VAL A 76 -21.93 22.80 2.44
C VAL A 76 -20.79 22.90 1.43
N ILE A 77 -19.78 22.03 1.55
CA ILE A 77 -18.78 21.89 0.51
C ILE A 77 -19.54 21.29 -0.67
N GLU A 78 -20.02 22.15 -1.56
CA GLU A 78 -20.65 21.71 -2.80
C GLU A 78 -19.57 20.98 -3.61
N CYS A 79 -19.86 19.72 -3.93
CA CYS A 79 -19.02 18.95 -4.82
C CYS A 79 -18.96 19.72 -6.16
N PRO A 80 -17.78 20.09 -6.67
CA PRO A 80 -17.66 20.85 -7.92
C PRO A 80 -17.98 20.00 -9.16
N TYR A 81 -18.51 18.79 -8.96
CA TYR A 81 -18.82 17.81 -9.98
C TYR A 81 -20.31 17.48 -9.91
N ASP A 82 -20.96 17.48 -11.07
CA ASP A 82 -22.33 17.01 -11.20
C ASP A 82 -22.42 15.52 -10.86
N GLU A 83 -23.44 15.12 -10.11
CA GLU A 83 -23.75 13.70 -9.94
C GLU A 83 -24.01 13.07 -11.31
N VAL A 84 -23.22 12.05 -11.67
CA VAL A 84 -23.53 11.20 -12.83
C VAL A 84 -24.68 10.28 -12.42
N PRO A 85 -25.88 10.37 -13.04
CA PRO A 85 -27.01 9.56 -12.62
C PRO A 85 -26.73 8.07 -12.86
N GLY A 86 -26.68 7.32 -11.78
CA GLY A 86 -26.40 5.88 -11.78
C GLY A 86 -24.90 5.57 -11.90
N MET A 87 -24.52 4.42 -11.37
CA MET A 87 -23.17 3.88 -11.58
C MET A 87 -23.11 3.29 -13.00
N PRO A 88 -22.13 3.67 -13.84
CA PRO A 88 -21.95 3.00 -15.13
C PRO A 88 -21.79 1.50 -14.89
N PRO A 89 -22.39 0.63 -15.71
CA PRO A 89 -22.24 -0.80 -15.53
C PRO A 89 -20.77 -1.18 -15.73
N VAL A 90 -20.15 -1.72 -14.69
CA VAL A 90 -18.78 -2.23 -14.72
C VAL A 90 -18.83 -3.76 -14.83
N THR A 91 -17.99 -4.32 -15.70
CA THR A 91 -17.82 -5.77 -15.85
C THR A 91 -16.35 -6.11 -15.73
N LEU A 92 -16.04 -7.30 -15.22
CA LEU A 92 -14.70 -7.85 -15.21
C LEU A 92 -14.44 -8.60 -16.53
N GLU A 93 -13.28 -8.36 -17.13
CA GLU A 93 -12.76 -9.11 -18.26
C GLU A 93 -11.47 -9.80 -17.84
N LEU A 94 -11.33 -11.08 -18.18
CA LEU A 94 -10.07 -11.80 -17.96
C LEU A 94 -9.05 -11.33 -18.99
N VAL A 95 -8.04 -10.58 -18.56
CA VAL A 95 -6.97 -10.08 -19.42
C VAL A 95 -5.84 -11.10 -19.59
N GLY A 96 -5.51 -11.86 -18.54
CA GLY A 96 -4.53 -12.93 -18.60
C GLY A 96 -4.59 -13.87 -17.41
N GLU A 97 -4.17 -15.13 -17.60
CA GLU A 97 -4.15 -16.17 -16.57
C GLU A 97 -2.85 -17.00 -16.61
N GLY A 98 -2.65 -17.85 -15.61
CA GLY A 98 -1.46 -18.72 -15.50
C GLY A 98 -0.26 -18.10 -14.78
N PHE A 99 -0.41 -16.90 -14.21
CA PHE A 99 0.61 -16.28 -13.36
C PHE A 99 0.66 -16.96 -11.98
N ASP A 100 1.86 -17.06 -11.41
CA ASP A 100 2.09 -17.58 -10.07
C ASP A 100 2.17 -16.43 -9.05
N ARG A 101 1.10 -16.28 -8.25
CA ARG A 101 0.98 -15.25 -7.20
C ARG A 101 1.33 -13.83 -7.69
N PRO A 102 0.59 -13.29 -8.68
CA PRO A 102 0.81 -11.93 -9.15
C PRO A 102 0.49 -10.93 -8.03
N VAL A 103 1.38 -9.96 -7.81
CA VAL A 103 1.24 -8.90 -6.77
C VAL A 103 1.10 -7.50 -7.35
N LEU A 104 1.52 -7.29 -8.59
CA LEU A 104 1.47 -6.01 -9.28
C LEU A 104 1.40 -6.23 -10.79
N ALA A 105 0.69 -5.37 -11.50
CA ALA A 105 0.74 -5.28 -12.97
C ALA A 105 0.93 -3.81 -13.36
N VAL A 106 1.91 -3.53 -14.22
CA VAL A 106 2.24 -2.17 -14.68
C VAL A 106 2.28 -2.15 -16.21
N GLY A 107 1.65 -1.16 -16.84
CA GLY A 107 1.76 -0.97 -18.29
C GLY A 107 3.11 -0.37 -18.68
N HIS A 108 3.64 -0.77 -19.84
CA HIS A 108 4.84 -0.15 -20.40
C HIS A 108 4.63 1.37 -20.60
N PRO A 109 5.61 2.24 -20.25
CA PRO A 109 5.43 3.70 -20.26
C PRO A 109 4.98 4.29 -21.60
N THR A 110 5.40 3.68 -22.72
CA THR A 110 5.02 4.11 -24.08
C THR A 110 4.11 3.13 -24.83
N GLN A 111 3.76 1.98 -24.21
CA GLN A 111 2.96 0.91 -24.82
C GLN A 111 2.05 0.29 -23.75
N PRO A 112 1.06 1.02 -23.20
CA PRO A 112 0.38 0.65 -21.95
C PRO A 112 -0.36 -0.69 -21.97
N ASP A 113 -0.72 -1.21 -23.15
CA ASP A 113 -1.36 -2.53 -23.32
C ASP A 113 -0.36 -3.70 -23.16
N ARG A 114 0.94 -3.41 -23.11
CA ARG A 114 2.00 -4.35 -22.79
C ARG A 114 2.22 -4.34 -21.28
N LEU A 115 1.77 -5.39 -20.60
CA LEU A 115 1.74 -5.44 -19.14
C LEU A 115 2.94 -6.21 -18.57
N PHE A 116 3.57 -5.61 -17.57
CA PHE A 116 4.62 -6.21 -16.76
C PHE A 116 3.99 -6.70 -15.46
N VAL A 117 3.80 -8.02 -15.36
CA VAL A 117 3.16 -8.68 -14.23
C VAL A 117 4.23 -9.20 -13.29
N VAL A 118 4.21 -8.69 -12.07
CA VAL A 118 5.15 -9.02 -11.00
C VAL A 118 4.60 -10.22 -10.24
N GLU A 119 5.36 -11.30 -10.23
CA GLU A 119 5.09 -12.52 -9.49
C GLU A 119 5.89 -12.51 -8.19
N GLN A 120 5.22 -12.77 -7.07
CA GLN A 120 5.85 -12.71 -5.75
C GLN A 120 7.11 -13.60 -5.66
N GLY A 121 7.14 -14.71 -6.42
CA GLY A 121 8.26 -15.65 -6.50
C GLY A 121 9.52 -15.13 -7.20
N GLY A 122 9.57 -13.84 -7.54
CA GLY A 122 10.78 -13.18 -8.04
C GLY A 122 10.80 -12.90 -9.54
N ASN A 123 9.75 -13.26 -10.28
CA ASN A 123 9.68 -13.03 -11.73
C ASN A 123 8.91 -11.74 -12.06
N VAL A 124 9.33 -11.07 -13.11
CA VAL A 124 8.49 -10.13 -13.86
C VAL A 124 8.22 -10.75 -15.23
N ARG A 125 6.95 -10.87 -15.59
CA ARG A 125 6.47 -11.47 -16.84
C ARG A 125 5.89 -10.38 -17.75
N ILE A 126 6.15 -10.46 -19.05
CA ILE A 126 5.53 -9.55 -20.03
C ILE A 126 4.33 -10.21 -20.68
N LEU A 127 3.13 -9.71 -20.43
CA LEU A 127 1.94 -10.06 -21.18
C LEU A 127 1.80 -9.09 -22.36
N GLU A 128 2.08 -9.58 -23.57
CA GLU A 128 1.93 -8.78 -24.79
C GLU A 128 0.45 -8.60 -25.16
N PRO A 129 0.09 -7.51 -25.87
CA PRO A 129 -1.27 -7.30 -26.36
C PRO A 129 -1.78 -8.53 -27.16
N GLY A 130 -2.94 -9.05 -26.75
CA GLY A 130 -3.56 -10.22 -27.37
C GLY A 130 -3.06 -11.58 -26.85
N GLN A 131 -2.07 -11.61 -25.94
CA GLN A 131 -1.78 -12.79 -25.15
C GLN A 131 -2.73 -12.87 -23.95
N THR A 132 -3.17 -14.08 -23.63
CA THR A 132 -4.07 -14.33 -22.48
C THR A 132 -3.46 -15.28 -21.47
N MET A 133 -2.25 -15.79 -21.72
CA MET A 133 -1.54 -16.72 -20.84
C MET A 133 -0.21 -16.11 -20.42
N ALA A 134 0.18 -16.35 -19.17
CA ALA A 134 1.50 -15.99 -18.67
C ALA A 134 2.60 -16.61 -19.56
N PRO A 135 3.58 -15.81 -20.01
CA PRO A 135 4.71 -16.33 -20.77
C PRO A 135 5.63 -17.18 -19.89
N ALA A 136 6.31 -18.16 -20.50
CA ALA A 136 7.30 -18.99 -19.80
C ALA A 136 8.60 -18.25 -19.50
N GLU A 137 8.94 -17.23 -20.29
CA GLU A 137 10.13 -16.40 -20.13
C GLU A 137 9.89 -15.26 -19.15
N SER A 138 10.94 -14.85 -18.44
CA SER A 138 10.89 -13.71 -17.52
C SER A 138 11.62 -12.53 -18.15
N PHE A 139 11.02 -11.34 -18.02
CA PHE A 139 11.71 -10.08 -18.28
C PHE A 139 12.83 -9.85 -17.28
N LEU A 140 12.55 -10.12 -16.01
CA LEU A 140 13.46 -9.98 -14.89
C LEU A 140 13.23 -11.13 -13.92
N PHE A 141 14.31 -11.62 -13.31
CA PHE A 141 14.26 -12.57 -12.21
C PHE A 141 15.20 -12.12 -11.08
N VAL A 142 14.66 -12.01 -9.87
CA VAL A 142 15.45 -11.90 -8.62
C VAL A 142 15.30 -13.17 -7.79
N ASN A 143 16.39 -13.59 -7.17
CA ASN A 143 16.36 -14.80 -6.34
C ASN A 143 15.81 -14.48 -4.93
N VAL A 144 14.60 -14.97 -4.65
CA VAL A 144 13.92 -14.84 -3.35
C VAL A 144 13.81 -16.16 -2.59
N ALA A 145 14.60 -17.18 -2.97
CA ALA A 145 14.51 -18.51 -2.37
C ALA A 145 14.81 -18.51 -0.86
N GLY A 146 15.64 -17.57 -0.38
CA GLY A 146 15.94 -17.43 1.04
C GLY A 146 14.77 -16.89 1.87
N ALA A 147 13.75 -16.31 1.24
CA ALA A 147 12.60 -15.72 1.91
C ALA A 147 11.60 -16.77 2.42
N GLY A 148 11.86 -18.05 2.14
CA GLY A 148 11.14 -19.18 2.72
C GLY A 148 9.79 -19.47 2.07
N ASN A 149 8.96 -20.26 2.75
CA ASN A 149 7.68 -20.69 2.21
C ASN A 149 6.67 -19.53 2.26
N MET A 150 6.25 -19.11 1.08
CA MET A 150 5.39 -17.95 0.89
C MET A 150 3.91 -18.20 1.31
N SER A 151 3.55 -19.37 1.84
CA SER A 151 2.16 -19.74 2.18
C SER A 151 1.70 -19.41 3.61
N ILE A 152 2.53 -18.80 4.47
CA ILE A 152 2.13 -18.43 5.85
C ILE A 152 2.56 -16.99 6.14
N GLY A 153 1.62 -16.03 6.12
CA GLY A 153 1.86 -14.64 6.54
C GLY A 153 3.08 -13.96 5.89
N ALA A 154 3.41 -14.41 4.68
CA ALA A 154 4.68 -14.19 4.02
C ALA A 154 4.52 -13.09 2.97
N GLU A 155 4.60 -11.85 3.44
CA GLU A 155 4.73 -10.68 2.57
C GLU A 155 6.10 -10.62 1.92
N PHE A 156 7.02 -11.53 2.22
CA PHE A 156 8.28 -11.63 1.50
C PHE A 156 8.13 -12.07 0.04
N GLY A 157 9.06 -11.61 -0.78
CA GLY A 157 9.19 -11.96 -2.20
C GLY A 157 9.55 -10.73 -3.01
N LEU A 158 9.27 -10.75 -4.30
CA LEU A 158 9.28 -9.54 -5.14
C LEU A 158 7.92 -8.84 -5.01
N LEU A 159 7.94 -7.58 -4.58
CA LEU A 159 6.73 -6.83 -4.18
C LEU A 159 6.52 -5.54 -4.97
N GLY A 160 7.61 -4.90 -5.36
CA GLY A 160 7.58 -3.63 -6.08
C GLY A 160 8.30 -3.69 -7.41
N PHE A 161 7.78 -2.95 -8.39
CA PHE A 161 8.40 -2.74 -9.69
C PHE A 161 8.09 -1.33 -10.20
N ALA A 162 9.09 -0.65 -10.76
CA ALA A 162 8.91 0.65 -11.41
C ALA A 162 9.86 0.82 -12.59
N PHE A 163 9.41 1.52 -13.62
CA PHE A 163 10.28 2.01 -14.69
C PHE A 163 10.95 3.32 -14.26
N HIS A 164 12.14 3.61 -14.80
CA HIS A 164 12.70 4.96 -14.73
C HIS A 164 11.74 5.99 -15.37
N PRO A 165 11.65 7.24 -14.86
CA PRO A 165 10.76 8.27 -15.42
C PRO A 165 11.01 8.59 -16.90
N ASP A 166 12.26 8.49 -17.35
CA ASP A 166 12.64 8.73 -18.76
C ASP A 166 12.72 7.43 -19.59
N PHE A 167 12.09 6.35 -19.14
CA PHE A 167 12.04 5.11 -19.90
C PHE A 167 11.26 5.31 -21.23
N PRO A 168 11.78 4.86 -22.40
CA PRO A 168 12.92 3.98 -22.59
C PRO A 168 14.25 4.68 -22.92
N ASN A 169 14.34 6.02 -22.88
CA ASN A 169 15.60 6.73 -23.12
C ASN A 169 16.62 6.39 -22.02
N ASP A 170 16.12 6.24 -20.80
CA ASP A 170 16.81 5.56 -19.72
C ASP A 170 16.23 4.15 -19.53
N PRO A 171 16.97 3.09 -19.93
CA PRO A 171 16.50 1.72 -19.88
C PRO A 171 16.56 1.10 -18.47
N ARG A 172 16.60 1.88 -17.39
CA ARG A 172 16.58 1.38 -16.02
C ARG A 172 15.17 1.00 -15.54
N VAL A 173 15.11 -0.05 -14.75
CA VAL A 173 13.94 -0.49 -13.97
C VAL A 173 14.36 -0.75 -12.54
N TYR A 174 13.41 -0.68 -11.62
CA TYR A 174 13.63 -0.78 -10.18
C TYR A 174 12.73 -1.85 -9.60
N VAL A 175 13.24 -2.57 -8.62
CA VAL A 175 12.50 -3.62 -7.90
C VAL A 175 12.65 -3.46 -6.40
N ASN A 176 11.61 -3.86 -5.67
CA ASN A 176 11.65 -4.03 -4.21
C ASN A 176 11.36 -5.50 -3.89
N TYR A 177 12.32 -6.17 -3.25
CA TYR A 177 12.22 -7.59 -2.97
C TYR A 177 12.91 -8.03 -1.68
N ASN A 178 12.58 -9.23 -1.21
CA ASN A 178 13.24 -9.87 -0.06
C ASN A 178 14.04 -11.09 -0.54
N PRO A 179 15.39 -11.04 -0.59
CA PRO A 179 16.19 -12.22 -0.93
C PRO A 179 16.15 -13.30 0.17
N ASP A 180 15.91 -12.87 1.40
CA ASP A 180 15.89 -13.67 2.62
C ASP A 180 14.87 -13.08 3.63
N THR A 181 14.70 -13.74 4.78
CA THR A 181 13.71 -13.32 5.79
C THR A 181 14.16 -12.15 6.68
N GLY A 182 15.32 -11.55 6.42
CA GLY A 182 15.92 -10.56 7.33
C GLY A 182 15.95 -9.14 6.77
N ARG A 183 15.63 -8.94 5.48
CA ARG A 183 15.75 -7.63 4.85
C ARG A 183 14.91 -7.46 3.58
N THR A 184 14.59 -6.20 3.29
CA THR A 184 14.14 -5.71 1.99
C THR A 184 15.34 -5.12 1.25
N VAL A 185 15.42 -5.39 -0.05
CA VAL A 185 16.39 -4.83 -0.99
C VAL A 185 15.63 -4.06 -2.05
N VAL A 186 16.05 -2.83 -2.31
CA VAL A 186 15.65 -2.09 -3.50
C VAL A 186 16.84 -2.00 -4.43
N SER A 187 16.69 -2.52 -5.64
CA SER A 187 17.74 -2.57 -6.66
C SER A 187 17.26 -1.93 -7.96
N GLU A 188 18.21 -1.42 -8.74
CA GLU A 188 18.02 -1.11 -10.15
C GLU A 188 18.64 -2.19 -11.05
N PHE A 189 18.06 -2.33 -12.24
CA PHE A 189 18.55 -3.14 -13.35
C PHE A 189 18.44 -2.34 -14.64
N THR A 190 19.26 -2.67 -15.63
CA THR A 190 19.22 -2.08 -16.97
C THR A 190 18.68 -3.10 -17.98
N VAL A 191 17.76 -2.68 -18.85
CA VAL A 191 17.26 -3.51 -19.96
C VAL A 191 18.40 -3.87 -20.92
N ASP A 192 18.44 -5.13 -21.37
CA ASP A 192 19.46 -5.63 -22.27
C ASP A 192 19.36 -4.93 -23.65
N ALA A 193 20.49 -4.39 -24.12
CA ALA A 193 20.53 -3.62 -25.37
C ALA A 193 20.28 -4.49 -26.62
N GLY A 194 20.52 -5.81 -26.54
CA GLY A 194 20.25 -6.78 -27.59
C GLY A 194 18.85 -7.41 -27.50
N ASN A 195 18.19 -7.33 -26.36
CA ASN A 195 16.86 -7.87 -26.11
C ASN A 195 16.02 -6.97 -25.18
N PRO A 196 15.13 -6.13 -25.73
CA PRO A 196 14.29 -5.21 -24.92
C PRO A 196 13.25 -5.93 -24.06
N ASP A 197 13.13 -7.25 -24.17
CA ASP A 197 12.21 -8.09 -23.41
C ASP A 197 12.93 -8.79 -22.25
N GLN A 198 14.18 -8.41 -21.95
CA GLN A 198 14.97 -8.91 -20.83
C GLN A 198 15.80 -7.80 -20.20
N VAL A 199 16.06 -7.89 -18.90
CA VAL A 199 17.12 -7.11 -18.24
C VAL A 199 18.46 -7.84 -18.33
N ASP A 200 19.56 -7.08 -18.32
CA ASP A 200 20.88 -7.66 -18.09
C ASP A 200 20.99 -8.06 -16.61
N PRO A 201 21.06 -9.36 -16.26
CA PRO A 201 21.16 -9.78 -14.86
C PRO A 201 22.47 -9.33 -14.19
N GLY A 202 23.52 -9.02 -14.97
CA GLY A 202 24.78 -8.49 -14.46
C GLY A 202 24.74 -6.99 -14.13
N SER A 203 23.65 -6.30 -14.47
CA SER A 203 23.50 -4.85 -14.26
C SER A 203 22.94 -4.47 -12.88
N GLU A 204 22.65 -5.43 -12.00
CA GLU A 204 22.06 -5.15 -10.70
C GLU A 204 22.92 -4.17 -9.89
N ARG A 205 22.29 -3.07 -9.44
CA ARG A 205 22.86 -2.17 -8.44
C ARG A 205 21.87 -1.97 -7.30
N ILE A 206 22.30 -2.34 -6.11
CA ILE A 206 21.52 -2.14 -4.87
C ILE A 206 21.50 -0.65 -4.54
N ILE A 207 20.29 -0.09 -4.40
CA ILE A 207 20.03 1.29 -4.01
C ILE A 207 20.00 1.40 -2.47
N ILE A 208 19.28 0.49 -1.81
CA ILE A 208 19.17 0.45 -0.36
C ILE A 208 18.82 -0.96 0.13
N GLU A 209 19.37 -1.33 1.29
CA GLU A 209 18.93 -2.50 2.06
C GLU A 209 18.34 -2.04 3.40
N ILE A 210 17.23 -2.66 3.80
CA ILE A 210 16.46 -2.29 5.00
C ILE A 210 16.21 -3.56 5.80
N GLU A 211 16.61 -3.60 7.06
CA GLU A 211 16.34 -4.74 7.94
C GLU A 211 14.84 -4.94 8.15
N GLN A 212 14.39 -6.20 8.10
CA GLN A 212 13.00 -6.62 8.31
C GLN A 212 12.95 -7.55 9.53
N PRO A 213 12.34 -7.12 10.65
CA PRO A 213 12.36 -7.91 11.88
C PRO A 213 11.30 -9.03 11.90
N ALA A 214 10.30 -9.01 11.00
CA ALA A 214 9.33 -10.08 10.83
C ALA A 214 8.93 -10.30 9.36
N ALA A 215 8.12 -11.35 9.14
CA ALA A 215 7.71 -11.83 7.82
C ALA A 215 6.53 -11.09 7.17
N ASN A 216 5.99 -10.10 7.87
CA ASN A 216 4.80 -9.37 7.50
C ASN A 216 4.98 -7.86 7.70
N HIS A 217 4.05 -7.08 7.15
CA HIS A 217 4.10 -5.63 7.03
C HIS A 217 5.43 -5.13 6.45
N ASN A 218 5.90 -5.76 5.38
CA ASN A 218 7.17 -5.39 4.75
C ASN A 218 7.04 -4.14 3.88
N GLY A 219 5.82 -3.78 3.49
CA GLY A 219 5.55 -2.71 2.52
C GLY A 219 5.82 -3.19 1.11
N GLY A 220 6.62 -2.44 0.34
CA GLY A 220 7.19 -2.93 -0.91
C GLY A 220 6.74 -2.18 -2.16
N MET A 221 5.71 -1.35 -2.09
CA MET A 221 5.33 -0.49 -3.20
C MET A 221 6.45 0.54 -3.47
N ILE A 222 6.83 0.66 -4.73
CA ILE A 222 7.77 1.68 -5.21
C ILE A 222 7.19 2.39 -6.43
N GLY A 223 7.61 3.64 -6.63
CA GLY A 223 7.23 4.42 -7.81
C GLY A 223 7.93 5.76 -7.82
N PHE A 224 8.08 6.33 -9.02
CA PHE A 224 8.65 7.66 -9.14
C PHE A 224 7.59 8.75 -9.01
N GLY A 225 7.92 9.79 -8.26
CA GLY A 225 7.14 11.01 -8.22
C GLY A 225 7.38 11.88 -9.46
N PRO A 226 6.51 12.89 -9.70
CA PRO A 226 6.73 13.87 -10.78
C PRO A 226 7.97 14.74 -10.56
N ASP A 227 8.56 14.70 -9.36
CA ASP A 227 9.79 15.36 -8.97
C ASP A 227 11.06 14.52 -9.23
N GLY A 228 10.92 13.35 -9.86
CA GLY A 228 12.03 12.50 -10.27
C GLY A 228 12.62 11.62 -9.16
N TYR A 229 12.09 11.67 -7.94
CA TYR A 229 12.55 10.82 -6.84
C TYR A 229 11.84 9.47 -6.83
N LEU A 230 12.56 8.43 -6.41
CA LEU A 230 11.98 7.13 -6.11
C LEU A 230 11.34 7.16 -4.72
N TYR A 231 10.04 6.91 -4.66
CA TYR A 231 9.29 6.75 -3.43
C TYR A 231 9.21 5.26 -3.06
N ILE A 232 9.46 4.96 -1.79
CA ILE A 232 9.45 3.59 -1.26
C ILE A 232 8.55 3.56 -0.03
N GLY A 233 7.45 2.80 -0.12
CA GLY A 233 6.54 2.60 1.01
C GLY A 233 7.04 1.45 1.89
N MET A 234 7.37 1.77 3.14
CA MET A 234 7.84 0.79 4.13
C MET A 234 6.79 0.60 5.22
N GLY A 235 6.42 -0.67 5.45
CA GLY A 235 5.61 -1.03 6.61
C GLY A 235 6.41 -0.99 7.92
N ASP A 236 5.77 -1.35 9.03
CA ASP A 236 6.35 -1.28 10.37
C ASP A 236 7.35 -2.41 10.68
N GLY A 237 7.55 -3.35 9.75
CA GLY A 237 8.37 -4.54 9.93
C GLY A 237 7.64 -5.69 10.61
N GLY A 238 6.34 -5.53 10.88
CA GLY A 238 5.45 -6.58 11.33
C GLY A 238 5.51 -6.87 12.81
N GLY A 239 5.14 -8.10 13.15
CA GLY A 239 4.94 -8.51 14.54
C GLY A 239 3.60 -8.01 15.11
N GLY A 240 3.01 -8.80 16.01
CA GLY A 240 1.77 -8.40 16.68
C GLY A 240 2.01 -7.29 17.70
N GLY A 241 1.11 -6.31 17.74
CA GLY A 241 1.06 -5.30 18.81
C GLY A 241 2.23 -4.32 18.83
N ASP A 242 2.76 -3.93 17.67
CA ASP A 242 3.84 -2.92 17.55
C ASP A 242 5.08 -3.29 18.37
N THR A 243 5.44 -4.59 18.37
CA THR A 243 6.52 -5.15 19.21
C THR A 243 7.89 -4.47 18.95
N TYR A 244 8.10 -3.94 17.75
CA TYR A 244 9.37 -3.33 17.34
C TYR A 244 9.38 -1.79 17.47
N ASP A 245 8.24 -1.15 17.73
CA ASP A 245 8.09 0.29 17.93
C ASP A 245 8.77 1.17 16.85
N THR A 246 8.80 0.68 15.60
CA THR A 246 9.55 1.32 14.50
C THR A 246 8.94 2.66 14.07
N SER A 247 7.68 2.89 14.40
CA SER A 247 6.98 4.15 14.13
C SER A 247 7.54 5.31 14.93
N ARG A 248 8.08 5.06 16.14
CA ARG A 248 8.58 6.08 17.07
C ARG A 248 10.10 6.25 17.05
N ASP A 249 10.82 5.34 16.39
CA ASP A 249 12.26 5.43 16.23
C ASP A 249 12.62 6.17 14.92
N PRO A 250 13.19 7.40 14.99
CA PRO A 250 13.60 8.14 13.81
C PRO A 250 14.92 7.64 13.19
N SER A 251 15.62 6.70 13.84
CA SER A 251 16.87 6.14 13.33
C SER A 251 16.67 4.97 12.36
N VAL A 252 15.44 4.45 12.27
CA VAL A 252 15.05 3.39 11.32
C VAL A 252 14.14 3.93 10.23
N VAL A 253 14.17 3.26 9.08
CA VAL A 253 13.41 3.65 7.88
C VAL A 253 12.11 2.84 7.68
N LEU A 254 11.73 2.02 8.68
CA LEU A 254 10.44 1.33 8.74
C LEU A 254 9.33 2.26 9.25
N SER A 255 8.08 1.97 8.89
CA SER A 255 6.91 2.83 9.12
C SER A 255 7.03 4.20 8.45
N LYS A 256 7.62 4.29 7.25
CA LYS A 256 7.91 5.55 6.55
C LYS A 256 7.58 5.47 5.06
N MET A 257 7.40 6.64 4.47
CA MET A 257 7.54 6.86 3.03
C MET A 257 8.92 7.45 2.77
N LEU A 258 9.80 6.69 2.12
CA LEU A 258 11.13 7.17 1.75
C LEU A 258 11.05 7.89 0.40
N ARG A 259 11.91 8.89 0.22
CA ARG A 259 12.11 9.64 -1.04
C ARG A 259 13.60 9.65 -1.32
N ILE A 260 14.04 8.91 -2.34
CA ILE A 260 15.46 8.66 -2.62
C ILE A 260 15.79 9.14 -4.05
N GLY A 261 16.89 9.90 -4.19
CA GLY A 261 17.48 10.18 -5.49
C GLY A 261 18.31 8.99 -5.94
N VAL A 262 18.07 8.50 -7.16
CA VAL A 262 18.67 7.26 -7.68
C VAL A 262 19.96 7.51 -8.44
N GLU A 263 20.36 8.76 -8.62
CA GLU A 263 21.63 9.08 -9.26
C GLU A 263 22.82 8.98 -8.28
N PRO A 264 24.06 8.82 -8.78
CA PRO A 264 25.25 8.68 -7.92
C PRO A 264 25.49 9.84 -6.95
N ASP A 265 24.97 11.03 -7.24
CA ASP A 265 25.04 12.21 -6.36
C ASP A 265 23.87 12.28 -5.36
N GLY A 266 22.97 11.29 -5.37
CA GLY A 266 21.80 11.21 -4.51
C GLY A 266 20.68 12.20 -4.89
N MET A 267 20.81 12.88 -6.02
CA MET A 267 19.80 13.79 -6.56
C MET A 267 18.84 13.01 -7.50
N PRO A 268 17.65 13.55 -7.79
CA PRO A 268 16.78 12.95 -8.78
C PRO A 268 17.41 13.16 -10.15
N ASP A 269 17.16 12.25 -11.08
CA ASP A 269 17.25 12.64 -12.47
C ASP A 269 16.19 13.72 -12.69
N ASP A 270 16.59 14.88 -13.19
CA ASP A 270 15.77 16.08 -13.33
C ASP A 270 15.34 16.26 -14.79
N PRO A 271 14.35 15.49 -15.31
CA PRO A 271 13.87 15.64 -16.67
C PRO A 271 13.11 16.97 -16.87
N LEU A 272 12.82 17.72 -15.80
CA LEU A 272 12.11 19.00 -15.83
C LEU A 272 13.05 20.22 -15.75
N GLY A 273 14.35 20.03 -15.50
CA GLY A 273 15.35 21.09 -15.43
C GLY A 273 15.20 22.04 -14.22
N CYS A 274 14.65 21.56 -13.10
CA CYS A 274 14.69 22.26 -11.81
C CYS A 274 15.79 21.72 -10.87
N PRO A 275 17.00 22.31 -10.88
CA PRO A 275 18.19 21.77 -10.22
C PRO A 275 18.18 21.85 -8.68
N ASN A 276 17.11 22.30 -8.04
CA ASN A 276 16.97 22.33 -6.58
C ASN A 276 15.49 22.21 -6.20
N ASP A 277 15.13 21.09 -5.56
CA ASP A 277 13.93 20.90 -4.74
C ASP A 277 12.69 21.70 -5.19
N CYS A 278 12.00 21.19 -6.21
CA CYS A 278 10.56 21.43 -6.34
C CYS A 278 9.86 20.67 -5.21
N ASN A 279 10.02 21.13 -3.98
CA ASN A 279 9.14 20.78 -2.87
C ASN A 279 7.87 21.64 -3.02
N PRO A 280 6.72 21.09 -3.46
CA PRO A 280 5.46 21.84 -3.39
C PRO A 280 4.97 22.01 -1.93
N LEU A 281 5.69 21.50 -0.93
CA LEU A 281 5.35 21.57 0.49
C LEU A 281 6.44 22.28 1.32
N GLY A 282 6.77 23.52 0.97
CA GLY A 282 7.39 24.51 1.88
C GLY A 282 8.91 24.53 1.96
#